data_AF-A0A7C5H5A0-F1
#
_entry.id   AF-A0A7C5H5A0-F1
#
_cell.length_a   1.000
_cell.length_b   1.000
_cell.length_c   1.000
_cell.angle_alpha   90.00
_cell.angle_beta   90.00
_cell.angle_gamma   90.00
#
_symmetry.space_group_name_H-M   'P 1'
#
loop_
_entity.id
_entity.type
_entity.pdbx_description
1 polymer ?
#
loop_
_entity_poly.entity_id
_entity_poly.type
_entity_poly.pdbx_seq_one_letter_code
_entity_poly.pdbx_strand_id
1 'polypeptide(L)'
;MYSENMWSKKLKDYVEQASSIARSLGDTKVDTDHLLLALLKDQDSALSKYVSKKGVDVKELYQKLREHINSIDIQLNKAAESEASHLIDLRSKIIQLKSDISNIQTELSEIREAKRRIESELEKARRYDLWGARQLELELRQLNAEEEHLRKELSRVEQNLSTVFDKSAVRDFLENKISIDALVKTALKESHYKDQLKEIGISFDRYQDKVLKRFIGKTPEFGYAKNLEKVFEMAQEKAIKDGRAEVSPGDIVSALLEAKDFIAAKLLDQIIGGKSMD
;
A
#
# COMPACT_ATOMS: atom_id res chain seq x y z
N MET A 1 -8.71 6.96 -17.86
CA MET A 1 -9.91 6.93 -17.00
C MET A 1 -11.06 6.34 -17.79
N TYR A 2 -11.66 5.25 -17.30
CA TYR A 2 -12.81 4.58 -17.92
C TYR A 2 -14.14 5.12 -17.35
N SER A 3 -15.25 4.76 -17.99
CA SER A 3 -16.62 5.13 -17.60
C SER A 3 -17.51 3.90 -17.54
N GLU A 4 -18.01 3.57 -16.35
CA GLU A 4 -18.94 2.46 -16.16
C GLU A 4 -20.28 2.64 -16.88
N ASN A 5 -20.62 3.89 -17.22
CA ASN A 5 -21.82 4.20 -17.99
C ASN A 5 -21.74 3.66 -19.42
N MET A 6 -20.54 3.42 -19.94
CA MET A 6 -20.34 2.79 -21.25
C MET A 6 -20.46 1.27 -21.19
N TRP A 7 -20.58 0.65 -20.01
CA TRP A 7 -20.64 -0.81 -19.93
C TRP A 7 -22.00 -1.34 -20.38
N SER A 8 -21.98 -2.27 -21.32
CA SER A 8 -23.16 -3.06 -21.68
C SER A 8 -23.73 -3.77 -20.45
N LYS A 9 -25.04 -4.06 -20.45
CA LYS A 9 -25.70 -4.77 -19.34
C LYS A 9 -24.99 -6.08 -18.98
N LYS A 10 -24.64 -6.88 -20.00
CA LYS A 10 -23.98 -8.17 -19.79
C LYS A 10 -22.58 -8.02 -19.17
N LEU A 11 -21.87 -6.93 -19.47
CA LEU A 11 -20.60 -6.64 -18.80
C LEU A 11 -20.81 -6.32 -17.31
N LYS A 12 -21.80 -5.47 -16.99
CA LYS A 12 -22.16 -5.16 -15.59
C LYS A 12 -22.47 -6.43 -14.79
N ASP A 13 -23.19 -7.38 -15.39
CA ASP A 13 -23.50 -8.67 -14.75
C ASP A 13 -22.24 -9.50 -14.44
N TYR A 14 -21.21 -9.48 -15.30
CA TYR A 14 -19.94 -10.17 -15.02
C TYR A 14 -19.10 -9.46 -13.96
N VAL A 15 -19.08 -8.12 -13.98
CA VAL A 15 -18.36 -7.34 -12.98
C VAL A 15 -18.97 -7.53 -11.58
N GLU A 16 -20.30 -7.59 -11.46
CA GLU A 16 -20.93 -7.88 -10.17
C GLU A 16 -20.65 -9.32 -9.69
N GLN A 17 -20.59 -10.28 -10.62
CA GLN A 17 -20.16 -11.64 -10.28
C GLN A 17 -18.69 -11.68 -9.83
N ALA A 18 -17.81 -10.94 -10.47
CA ALA A 18 -16.42 -10.80 -10.06
C ALA A 18 -16.31 -10.16 -8.66
N SER A 19 -17.12 -9.14 -8.38
CA SER A 19 -17.24 -8.53 -7.06
C SER A 19 -17.69 -9.54 -6.00
N SER A 20 -18.67 -10.40 -6.33
CA SER A 20 -19.13 -11.46 -5.44
C SER A 20 -18.05 -12.51 -5.15
N ILE A 21 -17.25 -12.87 -6.17
CA ILE A 21 -16.11 -13.78 -6.02
C ILE A 21 -15.05 -13.16 -5.09
N ALA A 22 -14.66 -11.90 -5.33
CA ALA A 22 -13.70 -11.18 -4.49
C ALA A 22 -14.14 -11.17 -3.02
N ARG A 23 -15.42 -10.83 -2.75
CA ARG A 23 -16.00 -10.85 -1.40
C ARG A 23 -15.92 -12.23 -0.76
N SER A 24 -16.17 -13.29 -1.52
CA SER A 24 -16.10 -14.67 -1.01
C SER A 24 -14.68 -15.10 -0.62
N LEU A 25 -13.66 -14.52 -1.26
CA LEU A 25 -12.24 -14.70 -0.91
C LEU A 25 -11.76 -13.72 0.16
N GLY A 26 -12.66 -12.87 0.68
CA GLY A 26 -12.34 -11.87 1.70
C GLY A 26 -11.59 -10.65 1.18
N ASP A 27 -11.56 -10.45 -0.15
CA ASP A 27 -10.94 -9.30 -0.80
C ASP A 27 -11.85 -8.07 -0.83
N THR A 28 -11.24 -6.90 -0.66
CA THR A 28 -11.87 -5.60 -0.91
C THR A 28 -11.56 -5.05 -2.30
N LYS A 29 -10.60 -5.65 -3.01
CA LYS A 29 -10.24 -5.28 -4.38
C LYS A 29 -10.59 -6.40 -5.35
N VAL A 30 -11.47 -6.09 -6.30
CA VAL A 30 -11.73 -6.97 -7.44
C VAL A 30 -10.57 -6.85 -8.42
N ASP A 31 -9.92 -7.96 -8.73
CA ASP A 31 -8.78 -8.01 -9.65
C ASP A 31 -9.15 -8.90 -10.87
N THR A 32 -8.22 -9.00 -11.82
CA THR A 32 -8.45 -9.61 -13.13
C THR A 32 -8.80 -11.10 -13.06
N ASP A 33 -8.29 -11.84 -12.07
CA ASP A 33 -8.59 -13.25 -11.81
C ASP A 33 -10.06 -13.47 -11.37
N HIS A 34 -10.62 -12.56 -10.57
CA HIS A 34 -12.04 -12.61 -10.22
C HIS A 34 -12.93 -12.43 -11.45
N LEU A 35 -12.57 -11.48 -12.32
CA LEU A 35 -13.29 -11.25 -13.57
C LEU A 35 -13.13 -12.42 -14.55
N LEU A 36 -11.95 -13.02 -14.60
CA LEU A 36 -11.67 -14.23 -15.37
C LEU A 36 -12.62 -15.37 -14.96
N LEU A 37 -12.72 -15.65 -13.65
CA LEU A 37 -13.62 -16.67 -13.12
C LEU A 37 -15.10 -16.35 -13.40
N ALA A 38 -15.51 -15.09 -13.26
CA ALA A 38 -16.88 -14.68 -13.59
C ALA A 38 -17.23 -14.92 -15.06
N LEU A 39 -16.31 -14.61 -15.98
CA LEU A 39 -16.47 -14.84 -17.41
C LEU A 39 -16.52 -16.33 -17.76
N LEU A 40 -15.64 -17.16 -17.19
CA LEU A 40 -15.60 -18.61 -17.46
C LEU A 40 -16.77 -19.38 -16.83
N LYS A 41 -17.39 -18.82 -15.79
CA LYS A 41 -18.60 -19.42 -15.19
C LYS A 41 -19.77 -19.45 -16.17
N ASP A 42 -19.89 -18.45 -17.05
CA ASP A 42 -20.83 -18.46 -18.17
C ASP A 42 -20.23 -19.19 -19.37
N GLN A 43 -20.77 -20.38 -19.68
CA GLN A 43 -20.31 -21.23 -20.79
C GLN A 43 -20.51 -20.56 -22.17
N ASP A 44 -21.39 -19.56 -22.27
CA ASP A 44 -21.68 -18.82 -23.50
C ASP A 44 -20.95 -17.47 -23.59
N SER A 45 -20.07 -17.17 -22.63
CA SER A 45 -19.29 -15.93 -22.60
C SER A 45 -18.33 -15.84 -23.79
N ALA A 46 -17.88 -14.61 -24.08
CA ALA A 46 -16.86 -14.37 -25.11
C ALA A 46 -15.56 -15.13 -24.79
N LEU A 47 -15.22 -15.25 -23.51
CA LEU A 47 -14.03 -15.96 -23.05
C LEU A 47 -14.18 -17.47 -23.22
N SER A 48 -15.31 -18.04 -22.78
CA SER A 48 -15.61 -19.46 -22.94
C SER A 48 -15.58 -19.87 -24.41
N LYS A 49 -16.17 -19.06 -25.30
CA LYS A 49 -16.10 -19.26 -26.75
C LYS A 49 -14.67 -19.17 -27.29
N TYR A 50 -13.86 -18.23 -26.81
CA TYR A 50 -12.45 -18.09 -27.20
C TYR A 50 -11.64 -19.34 -26.81
N VAL A 51 -11.77 -19.78 -25.57
CA VAL A 51 -11.09 -20.95 -25.01
C VAL A 51 -11.53 -22.25 -25.71
N SER A 52 -12.85 -22.45 -25.91
CA SER A 52 -13.37 -23.62 -26.63
C SER A 52 -12.85 -23.70 -28.07
N LYS A 53 -12.71 -22.56 -28.77
CA LYS A 53 -12.11 -22.51 -30.11
C LYS A 53 -10.63 -22.93 -30.14
N LYS A 54 -9.95 -22.88 -29.00
CA LYS A 54 -8.58 -23.37 -28.80
C LYS A 54 -8.54 -24.85 -28.39
N GLY A 55 -9.67 -25.56 -28.39
CA GLY A 55 -9.75 -26.98 -28.05
C GLY A 55 -9.69 -27.27 -26.55
N VAL A 56 -9.91 -26.25 -25.69
CA VAL A 56 -9.84 -26.38 -24.24
C VAL A 56 -11.26 -26.53 -23.67
N ASP A 57 -11.47 -27.53 -22.81
CA ASP A 57 -12.73 -27.70 -22.09
C ASP A 57 -12.89 -26.58 -21.03
N VAL A 58 -13.97 -25.81 -21.16
CA VAL A 58 -14.22 -24.62 -20.33
C VAL A 58 -14.50 -25.01 -18.87
N LYS A 59 -15.18 -26.13 -18.62
CA LYS A 59 -15.51 -26.56 -17.25
C LYS A 59 -14.26 -27.05 -16.53
N GLU A 60 -13.44 -27.84 -17.20
CA GLU A 60 -12.13 -28.28 -16.72
C GLU A 60 -11.22 -27.08 -16.42
N LEU A 61 -11.14 -26.12 -17.35
CA LEU A 61 -10.35 -24.90 -17.17
C LEU A 61 -10.85 -24.08 -15.97
N TYR A 62 -12.17 -23.87 -15.86
CA TYR A 62 -12.76 -23.13 -14.75
C TYR A 62 -12.39 -23.75 -13.40
N GLN A 63 -12.51 -25.07 -13.28
CA GLN A 63 -12.20 -25.78 -12.03
C GLN A 63 -10.70 -25.66 -11.68
N LYS A 64 -9.81 -25.87 -12.65
CA LYS A 64 -8.35 -25.73 -12.47
C LYS A 64 -7.97 -24.31 -12.04
N LEU A 65 -8.53 -23.29 -12.69
CA LEU A 65 -8.27 -21.89 -12.36
C LEU A 65 -8.79 -21.54 -10.97
N ARG A 66 -9.97 -22.02 -10.61
CA ARG A 66 -10.55 -21.78 -9.28
C ARG A 66 -9.68 -22.37 -8.18
N GLU A 67 -9.16 -23.58 -8.36
CA GLU A 67 -8.23 -24.22 -7.42
C GLU A 67 -6.92 -23.46 -7.31
N HIS A 68 -6.34 -23.05 -8.44
CA HIS A 68 -5.11 -22.28 -8.47
C HIS A 68 -5.25 -20.91 -7.79
N ILE A 69 -6.33 -20.18 -8.08
CA ILE A 69 -6.64 -18.89 -7.45
C ILE A 69 -6.83 -19.04 -5.93
N ASN A 70 -7.51 -20.10 -5.48
CA ASN A 70 -7.65 -20.38 -4.05
C ASN A 70 -6.29 -20.64 -3.38
N SER A 71 -5.39 -21.39 -4.03
CA SER A 71 -4.03 -21.62 -3.54
C SER A 71 -3.24 -20.31 -3.42
N ILE A 72 -3.30 -19.47 -4.45
CA ILE A 72 -2.69 -18.13 -4.43
C ILE A 72 -3.26 -17.30 -3.28
N ASP A 73 -4.59 -17.26 -3.10
CA ASP A 73 -5.23 -16.49 -2.03
C ASP A 73 -4.76 -16.95 -0.64
N ILE A 74 -4.62 -18.26 -0.42
CA ILE A 74 -4.06 -18.80 0.84
C ILE A 74 -2.64 -18.28 1.07
N GLN A 75 -1.78 -18.31 0.05
CA GLN A 75 -0.40 -17.81 0.16
C GLN A 75 -0.38 -16.30 0.41
N LEU A 76 -1.22 -15.54 -0.30
CA LEU A 76 -1.35 -14.10 -0.16
C LEU A 76 -1.83 -13.70 1.24
N ASN A 77 -2.77 -14.46 1.81
CA ASN A 77 -3.25 -14.24 3.18
C ASN A 77 -2.14 -14.51 4.22
N LYS A 78 -1.32 -15.55 4.04
CA LYS A 78 -0.17 -15.83 4.93
C LYS A 78 0.88 -14.73 4.86
N ALA A 79 1.22 -14.28 3.65
CA ALA A 79 2.13 -13.16 3.44
C ALA A 79 1.60 -11.88 4.12
N ALA A 80 0.32 -11.59 3.91
CA ALA A 80 -0.31 -10.40 4.49
C ALA A 80 -0.38 -10.45 6.03
N GLU A 81 -0.56 -11.64 6.61
CA GLU A 81 -0.53 -11.85 8.06
C GLU A 81 0.87 -11.62 8.64
N SER A 82 1.90 -12.20 8.01
CA SER A 82 3.29 -11.99 8.40
C SER A 82 3.68 -10.50 8.35
N GLU A 83 3.31 -9.83 7.25
CA GLU A 83 3.59 -8.40 7.07
C GLU A 83 2.84 -7.54 8.10
N ALA A 84 1.56 -7.85 8.35
CA ALA A 84 0.78 -7.14 9.36
C ALA A 84 1.39 -7.31 10.77
N SER A 85 1.84 -8.51 11.13
CA SER A 85 2.54 -8.76 12.39
C SER A 85 3.80 -7.91 12.49
N HIS A 86 4.62 -7.87 11.43
CA HIS A 86 5.82 -7.04 11.39
C HIS A 86 5.50 -5.54 11.58
N LEU A 87 4.44 -5.04 10.94
CA LEU A 87 3.99 -3.64 11.12
C LEU A 87 3.46 -3.36 12.54
N ILE A 88 2.80 -4.33 13.18
CA ILE A 88 2.35 -4.21 14.59
C ILE A 88 3.55 -4.13 15.54
N ASP A 89 4.58 -4.94 15.32
CA ASP A 89 5.81 -4.92 16.10
C ASP A 89 6.55 -3.59 15.91
N LEU A 90 6.64 -3.13 14.66
CA LEU A 90 7.22 -1.84 14.33
C LEU A 90 6.45 -0.69 15.00
N ARG A 91 5.11 -0.70 14.94
CA ARG A 91 4.26 0.27 15.65
C ARG A 91 4.57 0.30 17.14
N SER A 92 4.73 -0.86 17.78
CA SER A 92 5.02 -0.95 19.21
C SER A 92 6.38 -0.34 19.56
N LYS A 93 7.41 -0.60 18.75
CA LYS A 93 8.73 0.05 18.88
C LYS A 93 8.65 1.57 18.71
N ILE A 94 7.87 2.04 17.74
CA ILE A 94 7.69 3.48 17.50
C ILE A 94 6.91 4.16 18.63
N ILE A 95 5.95 3.48 19.26
CA ILE A 95 5.25 4.00 20.45
C ILE A 95 6.24 4.28 21.58
N GLN A 96 7.15 3.33 21.86
CA GLN A 96 8.18 3.51 22.88
C GLN A 96 9.10 4.69 22.53
N LEU A 97 9.63 4.71 21.31
CA LEU A 97 10.47 5.81 20.83
C LEU A 97 9.77 7.17 20.85
N LYS A 98 8.45 7.22 20.58
CA LYS A 98 7.69 8.47 20.59
C LYS A 98 7.67 9.09 21.99
N SER A 99 7.58 8.28 23.03
CA SER A 99 7.66 8.76 24.41
C SER A 99 9.01 9.42 24.67
N ASP A 100 10.10 8.78 24.27
CA ASP A 100 11.46 9.29 24.44
C ASP A 100 11.67 10.60 23.66
N ILE A 101 11.23 10.65 22.39
CA ILE A 101 11.25 11.86 21.56
C ILE A 101 10.49 13.00 22.24
N SER A 102 9.32 12.72 22.81
CA SER A 102 8.48 13.74 23.46
C SER A 102 9.14 14.30 24.72
N ASN A 103 9.84 13.46 25.48
CA ASN A 103 10.63 13.89 26.64
C ASN A 103 11.77 14.81 26.21
N ILE A 104 12.57 14.40 25.22
CA ILE A 104 13.66 15.21 24.65
C ILE A 104 13.14 16.55 24.13
N GLN A 105 11.99 16.58 23.45
CA GLN A 105 11.40 17.81 22.94
C GLN A 105 10.95 18.76 24.06
N THR A 106 10.41 18.21 25.15
CA THR A 106 10.05 18.98 26.35
C THR A 106 11.28 19.59 26.99
N GLU A 107 12.31 18.79 27.26
CA GLU A 107 13.58 19.25 27.84
C GLU A 107 14.25 20.34 26.98
N LEU A 108 14.28 20.16 25.65
CA LEU A 108 14.78 21.19 24.73
C LEU A 108 13.98 22.49 24.79
N SER A 109 12.65 22.42 25.00
CA SER A 109 11.81 23.60 25.18
C SER A 109 12.12 24.32 26.50
N GLU A 110 12.27 23.57 27.59
CA GLU A 110 12.62 24.09 28.91
C GLU A 110 14.01 24.75 28.92
N ILE A 111 15.01 24.10 28.32
CA ILE A 111 16.36 24.67 28.15
C ILE A 111 16.29 25.95 27.33
N ARG A 112 15.51 25.98 26.24
CA ARG A 112 15.35 27.18 25.41
C ARG A 112 14.72 28.34 26.20
N GLU A 113 13.79 28.06 27.11
CA GLU A 113 13.23 29.08 27.99
C GLU A 113 14.20 29.54 29.07
N ALA A 114 14.92 28.61 29.70
CA ALA A 114 15.94 28.90 30.70
C ALA A 114 17.06 29.79 30.12
N LYS A 115 17.57 29.43 28.94
CA LYS A 115 18.57 30.22 28.20
C LYS A 115 18.08 31.64 27.94
N ARG A 116 16.85 31.83 27.46
CA ARG A 116 16.27 33.16 27.24
C ARG A 116 16.19 34.00 28.52
N ARG A 117 15.87 33.38 29.66
CA ARG A 117 15.87 34.06 30.97
C ARG A 117 17.29 34.48 31.37
N ILE A 118 18.24 33.56 31.33
CA ILE A 118 19.65 33.80 31.68
C ILE A 118 20.29 34.85 30.78
N GLU A 119 20.02 34.82 29.48
CA GLU A 119 20.52 35.82 28.52
C GLU A 119 20.01 37.22 28.88
N SER A 120 18.73 37.36 29.27
CA SER A 120 18.16 38.64 29.71
C SER A 120 18.75 39.12 31.03
N GLU A 121 19.00 38.22 31.98
CA GLU A 121 19.64 38.55 33.26
C GLU A 121 21.11 38.93 33.10
N LEU A 122 21.85 38.20 32.25
CA LEU A 122 23.25 38.44 31.95
C LEU A 122 23.45 39.82 31.31
N GLU A 123 22.55 40.23 30.40
CA GLU A 123 22.57 41.57 29.81
C GLU A 123 22.46 42.68 30.88
N LYS A 124 21.66 42.46 31.93
CA LYS A 124 21.52 43.40 33.06
C LYS A 124 22.74 43.36 33.97
N ALA A 125 23.22 42.17 34.31
CA ALA A 125 24.34 41.96 35.25
C ALA A 125 25.67 42.51 34.72
N ARG A 126 25.94 42.40 33.41
CA ARG A 126 27.18 42.91 32.77
C ARG A 126 27.49 44.38 33.05
N ARG A 127 26.50 45.18 33.43
CA ARG A 127 26.66 46.61 33.73
C ARG A 127 26.99 46.91 35.19
N TYR A 128 26.60 46.05 36.13
CA TYR A 128 26.59 46.38 37.56
C TYR A 128 27.07 45.26 38.50
N ASP A 129 27.12 44.01 38.03
CA ASP A 129 27.54 42.83 38.80
C ASP A 129 28.35 41.86 37.91
N LEU A 130 29.67 42.07 37.88
CA LEU A 130 30.59 41.26 37.09
C LEU A 130 30.72 39.82 37.62
N TRP A 131 30.52 39.61 38.91
CA TRP A 131 30.63 38.28 39.52
C TRP A 131 29.39 37.45 39.20
N GLY A 132 28.19 38.01 39.38
CA GLY A 132 26.93 37.38 38.95
C GLY A 132 26.88 37.13 37.45
N ALA A 133 27.40 38.06 36.64
CA ALA A 133 27.53 37.85 35.20
C ALA A 133 28.41 36.62 34.86
N ARG A 134 29.50 36.39 35.58
CA ARG A 134 30.37 35.22 35.37
C ARG A 134 29.65 33.91 35.69
N GLN A 135 28.82 33.90 36.72
CA GLN A 135 28.03 32.73 37.10
C GLN A 135 26.96 32.41 36.03
N LEU A 136 26.22 33.42 35.58
CA LEU A 136 25.23 33.29 34.50
C LEU A 136 25.87 32.81 33.18
N GLU A 137 27.10 33.23 32.87
CA GLU A 137 27.85 32.73 31.71
C GLU A 137 28.20 31.24 31.82
N LEU A 138 28.53 30.75 33.02
CA LEU A 138 28.79 29.33 33.25
C LEU A 138 27.52 28.49 33.10
N GLU A 139 26.41 28.95 33.66
CA GLU A 139 25.10 28.29 33.53
C GLU A 139 24.65 28.23 32.07
N LEU A 140 24.79 29.33 31.32
CA LEU A 140 24.48 29.36 29.88
C LEU A 140 25.34 28.36 29.09
N ARG A 141 26.62 28.21 29.44
CA ARG A 141 27.49 27.20 28.81
C ARG A 141 27.04 25.77 29.10
N GLN A 142 26.61 25.48 30.32
CA GLN A 142 26.07 24.16 30.68
C GLN A 142 24.80 23.85 29.89
N LEU A 143 23.85 24.79 29.86
CA LEU A 143 22.62 24.64 29.08
C LEU A 143 22.87 24.50 27.57
N ASN A 144 23.86 25.22 27.03
CA ASN A 144 24.26 25.05 25.63
C ASN A 144 24.80 23.63 25.34
N ALA A 145 25.63 23.09 26.23
CA ALA A 145 26.17 21.74 26.08
C ALA A 145 25.08 20.68 26.17
N GLU A 146 24.13 20.85 27.09
CA GLU A 146 22.96 19.98 27.25
C GLU A 146 22.03 20.05 26.03
N GLU A 147 21.73 21.26 25.53
CA GLU A 147 20.95 21.44 24.29
C GLU A 147 21.62 20.73 23.11
N GLU A 148 22.94 20.89 22.95
CA GLU A 148 23.70 20.25 21.87
C GLU A 148 23.63 18.71 21.97
N HIS A 149 23.74 18.17 23.20
CA HIS A 149 23.60 16.74 23.45
C HIS A 149 22.22 16.21 23.03
N LEU A 150 21.15 16.82 23.53
CA LEU A 150 19.77 16.41 23.21
C LEU A 150 19.45 16.53 21.72
N ARG A 151 19.96 17.58 21.05
CA ARG A 151 19.82 17.73 19.58
C ARG A 151 20.52 16.61 18.82
N LYS A 152 21.70 16.16 19.27
CA LYS A 152 22.41 15.01 18.67
C LYS A 152 21.63 13.72 18.88
N GLU A 153 21.03 13.51 20.04
CA GLU A 153 20.18 12.34 20.29
C GLU A 153 18.96 12.32 19.37
N LEU A 154 18.26 13.44 19.23
CA LEU A 154 17.12 13.55 18.33
C LEU A 154 17.53 13.31 16.86
N SER A 155 18.69 13.82 16.45
CA SER A 155 19.24 13.58 15.11
C SER A 155 19.58 12.11 14.88
N ARG A 156 20.11 11.41 15.90
CA ARG A 156 20.36 9.96 15.83
C ARG A 156 19.04 9.18 15.69
N VAL A 157 17.99 9.60 16.39
CA VAL A 157 16.65 9.01 16.24
C VAL A 157 16.12 9.22 14.83
N GLU A 158 16.22 10.44 14.28
CA GLU A 158 15.84 10.73 12.88
C GLU A 158 16.59 9.83 11.88
N GLN A 159 17.90 9.67 12.05
CA GLN A 159 18.73 8.80 11.21
C GLN A 159 18.29 7.34 11.28
N ASN A 160 18.09 6.81 12.49
CA ASN A 160 17.67 5.43 12.70
C ASN A 160 16.31 5.17 12.07
N LEU A 161 15.33 6.06 12.28
CA LEU A 161 14.01 5.95 11.64
C LEU A 161 14.12 6.03 10.12
N SER A 162 15.00 6.88 9.59
CA SER A 162 15.21 7.05 8.15
C SER A 162 15.86 5.84 7.47
N THR A 163 16.34 4.84 8.23
CA THR A 163 16.79 3.56 7.65
C THR A 163 15.64 2.64 7.26
N VAL A 164 14.45 2.84 7.86
CA VAL A 164 13.25 2.02 7.65
C VAL A 164 12.17 2.80 6.92
N PHE A 165 12.08 4.11 7.17
CA PHE A 165 11.04 4.97 6.63
C PHE A 165 11.62 6.08 5.74
N ASP A 166 10.79 6.60 4.85
CA ASP A 166 11.13 7.79 4.07
C ASP A 166 11.51 8.96 4.96
N LYS A 167 12.63 9.61 4.64
CA LYS A 167 13.15 10.76 5.41
C LYS A 167 12.12 11.89 5.58
N SER A 168 11.30 12.15 4.56
CA SER A 168 10.23 13.15 4.65
C SER A 168 9.16 12.75 5.68
N ALA A 169 8.72 11.49 5.68
CA ALA A 169 7.74 10.97 6.63
C ALA A 169 8.28 10.97 8.06
N VAL A 170 9.57 10.64 8.25
CA VAL A 170 10.23 10.73 9.57
C VAL A 170 10.20 12.16 10.09
N ARG A 171 10.55 13.14 9.26
CA ARG A 171 10.50 14.55 9.65
C ARG A 171 9.08 14.98 10.04
N ASP A 172 8.09 14.65 9.22
CA ASP A 172 6.69 14.97 9.53
C ASP A 172 6.22 14.29 10.82
N PHE A 173 6.72 13.09 11.13
CA PHE A 173 6.43 12.40 12.40
C PHE A 173 7.06 13.11 13.60
N LEU A 174 8.33 13.48 13.51
CA LEU A 174 9.03 14.21 14.58
C LEU A 174 8.42 15.59 14.83
N GLU A 175 7.85 16.21 13.79
CA GLU A 175 7.11 17.48 13.86
C GLU A 175 5.63 17.31 14.28
N ASN A 176 5.21 16.10 14.68
CA ASN A 176 3.84 15.76 15.07
C ASN A 176 2.77 16.04 14.00
N LYS A 177 3.15 16.09 12.71
CA LYS A 177 2.23 16.29 11.57
C LYS A 177 1.52 15.01 11.15
N ILE A 178 2.12 13.85 11.43
CA ILE A 178 1.54 12.53 11.11
C ILE A 178 1.48 11.62 12.34
N SER A 179 0.53 10.68 12.32
CA SER A 179 0.40 9.67 13.36
C SER A 179 1.41 8.54 13.21
N ILE A 180 1.56 7.72 14.26
CA ILE A 180 2.38 6.50 14.21
C ILE A 180 1.88 5.58 13.10
N ASP A 181 0.56 5.36 13.00
CA ASP A 181 0.00 4.52 11.96
C ASP A 181 0.27 5.08 10.55
N ALA A 182 0.26 6.40 10.38
CA ALA A 182 0.58 7.01 9.10
C ALA A 182 2.06 6.80 8.73
N LEU A 183 2.98 6.90 9.69
CA LEU A 183 4.40 6.57 9.48
C LEU A 183 4.58 5.07 9.17
N VAL A 184 4.01 4.19 9.98
CA VAL A 184 4.16 2.73 9.79
C VAL A 184 3.60 2.27 8.44
N LYS A 185 2.53 2.90 7.94
CA LYS A 185 1.99 2.63 6.60
C LYS A 185 2.95 2.97 5.46
N THR A 186 3.92 3.88 5.64
CA THR A 186 4.87 4.17 4.56
C THR A 186 5.80 2.99 4.31
N ALA A 187 6.14 2.21 5.35
CA ALA A 187 6.92 0.99 5.20
C ALA A 187 6.25 -0.05 4.28
N LEU A 188 4.91 -0.10 4.27
CA LEU A 188 4.16 -0.99 3.38
C LEU A 188 4.35 -0.64 1.90
N LYS A 189 4.66 0.62 1.54
CA LYS A 189 4.83 1.02 0.12
C LYS A 189 6.07 0.38 -0.53
N GLU A 190 7.07 0.08 0.30
CA GLU A 190 8.34 -0.54 -0.09
C GLU A 190 8.43 -2.01 0.34
N SER A 191 7.28 -2.66 0.55
CA SER A 191 7.22 -4.07 0.95
C SER A 191 7.96 -4.97 -0.06
N HIS A 192 8.75 -5.92 0.45
CA HIS A 192 9.52 -6.88 -0.36
C HIS A 192 8.65 -7.80 -1.21
N TYR A 193 7.34 -7.89 -0.90
CA TYR A 193 6.39 -8.65 -1.69
C TYR A 193 6.02 -7.99 -3.03
N LYS A 194 6.37 -6.72 -3.24
CA LYS A 194 5.99 -5.97 -4.45
C LYS A 194 6.48 -6.64 -5.74
N ASP A 195 7.71 -7.13 -5.75
CA ASP A 195 8.29 -7.80 -6.92
C ASP A 195 7.68 -9.19 -7.15
N GLN A 196 7.47 -9.96 -6.08
CA GLN A 196 6.80 -11.26 -6.15
C GLN A 196 5.36 -11.14 -6.66
N LEU A 197 4.61 -10.14 -6.19
CA LEU A 197 3.25 -9.88 -6.64
C LEU A 197 3.20 -9.46 -8.10
N LYS A 198 4.17 -8.66 -8.55
CA LYS A 198 4.32 -8.27 -9.95
C LYS A 198 4.64 -9.49 -10.83
N GLU A 199 5.47 -10.42 -10.34
CA GLU A 199 5.77 -11.67 -11.03
C GLU A 199 4.52 -12.56 -11.19
N ILE A 200 3.66 -12.64 -10.17
CA ILE A 200 2.38 -13.38 -10.24
C ILE A 200 1.33 -12.60 -11.06
N GLY A 201 1.44 -11.27 -11.12
CA GLY A 201 0.50 -10.38 -11.80
C GLY A 201 -0.68 -9.91 -10.94
N ILE A 202 -0.57 -10.03 -9.62
CA ILE A 202 -1.57 -9.53 -8.66
C ILE A 202 -1.35 -8.04 -8.44
N SER A 203 -2.44 -7.28 -8.36
CA SER A 203 -2.33 -5.86 -8.07
C SER A 203 -1.87 -5.61 -6.64
N PHE A 204 -0.89 -4.73 -6.48
CA PHE A 204 -0.29 -4.46 -5.17
C PHE A 204 -1.32 -3.92 -4.16
N ASP A 205 -2.26 -3.09 -4.59
CA ASP A 205 -3.29 -2.52 -3.72
C ASP A 205 -4.26 -3.57 -3.15
N ARG A 206 -4.49 -4.69 -3.86
CA ARG A 206 -5.23 -5.84 -3.32
C ARG A 206 -4.50 -6.47 -2.14
N TYR A 207 -3.18 -6.63 -2.26
CA TYR A 207 -2.34 -7.12 -1.15
C TYR A 207 -2.30 -6.12 0.01
N GLN A 208 -2.10 -4.83 -0.29
CA GLN A 208 -2.05 -3.77 0.72
C GLN A 208 -3.31 -3.76 1.56
N ASP A 209 -4.49 -3.87 0.96
CA ASP A 209 -5.75 -3.91 1.67
C ASP A 209 -5.85 -5.08 2.66
N LYS A 210 -5.37 -6.27 2.27
CA LYS A 210 -5.30 -7.44 3.17
C LYS A 210 -4.39 -7.18 4.38
N VAL A 211 -3.25 -6.52 4.18
CA VAL A 211 -2.32 -6.14 5.26
C VAL A 211 -2.95 -5.08 6.16
N LEU A 212 -3.48 -4.00 5.58
CA LEU A 212 -4.03 -2.87 6.32
C LEU A 212 -5.26 -3.26 7.15
N LYS A 213 -6.11 -4.16 6.64
CA LYS A 213 -7.24 -4.72 7.39
C LYS A 213 -6.78 -5.40 8.68
N ARG A 214 -5.68 -6.14 8.64
CA ARG A 214 -5.11 -6.84 9.80
C ARG A 214 -4.34 -5.90 10.73
N PHE A 215 -3.60 -4.95 10.17
CA PHE A 215 -2.78 -3.99 10.91
C PHE A 215 -3.62 -2.95 11.68
N ILE A 216 -4.63 -2.36 11.02
CA ILE A 216 -5.45 -1.27 11.57
C ILE A 216 -6.75 -1.81 12.19
N GLY A 217 -7.23 -2.97 11.74
CA GLY A 217 -8.55 -3.48 12.10
C GLY A 217 -9.71 -2.80 11.36
N LYS A 218 -9.42 -1.90 10.41
CA LYS A 218 -10.43 -1.24 9.56
C LYS A 218 -10.45 -1.89 8.19
N THR A 219 -11.63 -2.34 7.76
CA THR A 219 -11.84 -2.86 6.40
C THR A 219 -11.72 -1.70 5.39
N PRO A 220 -10.83 -1.81 4.39
CA PRO A 220 -10.75 -0.86 3.29
C PRO A 220 -12.05 -0.78 2.47
N GLU A 221 -12.20 0.30 1.71
CA GLU A 221 -13.35 0.45 0.81
C GLU A 221 -13.30 -0.58 -0.31
N PHE A 222 -14.45 -1.18 -0.60
CA PHE A 222 -14.58 -2.13 -1.68
C PHE A 222 -14.49 -1.43 -3.03
N GLY A 223 -13.66 -1.94 -3.95
CA GLY A 223 -13.51 -1.35 -5.28
C GLY A 223 -12.69 -2.22 -6.20
N TYR A 224 -12.19 -1.63 -7.29
CA TYR A 224 -11.36 -2.32 -8.26
C TYR A 224 -9.88 -2.18 -7.94
N ALA A 225 -9.14 -3.23 -8.24
CA ALA A 225 -7.70 -3.24 -8.21
C ALA A 225 -7.14 -2.44 -9.40
N LYS A 226 -5.97 -1.80 -9.24
CA LYS A 226 -5.36 -1.00 -10.32
C LYS A 226 -5.16 -1.77 -11.62
N ASN A 227 -4.79 -3.05 -11.53
CA ASN A 227 -4.65 -3.91 -12.72
C ASN A 227 -5.99 -4.06 -13.47
N LEU A 228 -7.09 -4.25 -12.75
CA LEU A 228 -8.42 -4.36 -13.35
C LEU A 228 -8.92 -3.02 -13.92
N GLU A 229 -8.65 -1.91 -13.23
CA GLU A 229 -8.96 -0.58 -13.78
C GLU A 229 -8.27 -0.36 -15.13
N LYS A 230 -7.00 -0.75 -15.25
CA LYS A 230 -6.27 -0.68 -16.52
C LYS A 230 -6.87 -1.57 -17.62
N VAL A 231 -7.40 -2.75 -17.27
CA VAL A 231 -8.16 -3.59 -18.22
C VAL A 231 -9.43 -2.88 -18.69
N PHE A 232 -10.16 -2.19 -17.81
CA PHE A 232 -11.32 -1.41 -18.20
C PHE A 232 -10.97 -0.26 -19.14
N GLU A 233 -9.85 0.43 -18.89
CA GLU A 233 -9.34 1.47 -19.78
C GLU A 233 -9.01 0.93 -21.17
N MET A 234 -8.25 -0.16 -21.24
CA MET A 234 -7.89 -0.82 -22.51
C MET A 234 -9.14 -1.27 -23.30
N ALA A 235 -10.12 -1.86 -22.61
CA ALA A 235 -11.36 -2.31 -23.24
C ALA A 235 -12.19 -1.12 -23.77
N GLN A 236 -12.23 -0.01 -23.03
CA GLN A 236 -12.92 1.21 -23.48
C GLN A 236 -12.22 1.85 -24.68
N GLU A 237 -10.89 1.98 -24.65
CA GLU A 237 -10.11 2.51 -25.77
C GLU A 237 -10.37 1.71 -27.05
N LYS A 238 -10.46 0.38 -26.93
CA LYS A 238 -10.80 -0.50 -28.04
C LYS A 238 -12.22 -0.26 -28.57
N ALA A 239 -13.21 -0.17 -27.68
CA ALA A 239 -14.59 0.11 -28.09
C ALA A 239 -14.71 1.45 -28.82
N ILE A 240 -14.06 2.50 -28.30
CA ILE A 240 -14.04 3.84 -28.92
C ILE A 240 -13.35 3.79 -30.29
N LYS A 241 -12.20 3.11 -30.40
CA LYS A 241 -11.46 2.96 -31.67
C LYS A 241 -12.29 2.26 -32.74
N ASP A 242 -13.14 1.32 -32.33
CA ASP A 242 -14.07 0.61 -33.21
C ASP A 242 -15.37 1.40 -33.49
N GLY A 243 -15.49 2.64 -33.00
CA GLY A 243 -16.67 3.48 -33.19
C GLY A 243 -17.89 3.05 -32.38
N ARG A 244 -17.71 2.23 -31.33
CA ARG A 244 -18.79 1.73 -30.49
C ARG A 244 -18.99 2.60 -29.24
N ALA A 245 -20.25 2.88 -28.93
CA ALA A 245 -20.64 3.64 -27.75
C ALA A 245 -20.60 2.81 -26.45
N GLU A 246 -20.62 1.48 -26.56
CA GLU A 246 -20.63 0.58 -25.42
C GLU A 246 -19.42 -0.38 -25.41
N VAL A 247 -18.91 -0.63 -24.20
CA VAL A 247 -17.93 -1.67 -23.90
C VAL A 247 -18.65 -3.00 -23.68
N SER A 248 -18.30 -3.97 -24.50
CA SER A 248 -18.87 -5.32 -24.48
C SER A 248 -17.97 -6.29 -23.69
N PRO A 249 -18.49 -7.47 -23.30
CA PRO A 249 -17.65 -8.52 -22.74
C PRO A 249 -16.51 -8.96 -23.66
N GLY A 250 -16.66 -8.83 -24.98
CA GLY A 250 -15.60 -9.17 -25.94
C GLY A 250 -14.39 -8.23 -25.85
N ASP A 251 -14.63 -6.94 -25.57
CA ASP A 251 -13.56 -5.95 -25.40
C ASP A 251 -12.73 -6.24 -24.16
N ILE A 252 -13.42 -6.60 -23.09
CA ILE A 252 -12.82 -6.99 -21.81
C ILE A 252 -11.99 -8.26 -21.97
N VAL A 253 -12.51 -9.26 -22.67
CA VAL A 253 -11.74 -10.48 -22.95
C VAL A 253 -10.49 -10.15 -23.76
N SER A 254 -10.59 -9.29 -24.76
CA SER A 254 -9.40 -8.86 -25.51
C SER A 254 -8.40 -8.15 -24.62
N ALA A 255 -8.85 -7.18 -23.81
CA ALA A 255 -8.00 -6.42 -22.90
C ALA A 255 -7.33 -7.33 -21.85
N LEU A 256 -8.06 -8.30 -21.31
CA LEU A 256 -7.51 -9.30 -20.38
C LEU A 256 -6.40 -10.12 -21.04
N LEU A 257 -6.59 -10.58 -22.28
CA LEU A 257 -5.59 -11.37 -23.01
C LEU A 257 -4.37 -10.53 -23.43
N GLU A 258 -4.57 -9.25 -23.74
CA GLU A 258 -3.48 -8.32 -24.10
C GLU A 258 -2.64 -7.92 -22.88
N ALA A 259 -3.23 -7.88 -21.68
CA ALA A 259 -2.56 -7.51 -20.44
C ALA A 259 -1.75 -8.67 -19.82
N LYS A 260 -0.73 -9.14 -20.54
CA LYS A 260 0.11 -10.31 -20.21
C LYS A 260 0.78 -10.27 -18.83
N ASP A 261 0.97 -9.08 -18.27
CA ASP A 261 1.58 -8.92 -16.95
C ASP A 261 0.60 -9.19 -15.80
N PHE A 262 -0.71 -9.30 -16.06
CA PHE A 262 -1.74 -9.46 -15.04
C PHE A 262 -2.10 -10.93 -14.80
N ILE A 263 -2.54 -11.22 -13.58
CA ILE A 263 -2.80 -12.58 -13.11
C ILE A 263 -3.75 -13.34 -14.04
N ALA A 264 -4.80 -12.71 -14.58
CA ALA A 264 -5.72 -13.40 -15.50
C ALA A 264 -5.03 -13.93 -16.75
N ALA A 265 -4.21 -13.10 -17.41
CA ALA A 265 -3.49 -13.49 -18.62
C ALA A 265 -2.45 -14.56 -18.31
N LYS A 266 -1.68 -14.39 -17.24
CA LYS A 266 -0.67 -15.36 -16.79
C LYS A 266 -1.26 -16.73 -16.50
N LEU A 267 -2.40 -16.77 -15.80
CA LEU A 267 -3.07 -18.03 -15.49
C LEU A 267 -3.62 -18.72 -16.75
N LEU A 268 -4.18 -17.95 -17.69
CA LEU A 268 -4.63 -18.49 -18.96
C LEU A 268 -3.45 -19.05 -19.78
N ASP A 269 -2.35 -18.32 -19.88
CA ASP A 269 -1.15 -18.73 -20.62
C ASP A 269 -0.51 -19.98 -20.01
N GLN A 270 -0.44 -20.08 -18.68
CA GLN A 270 0.11 -21.27 -18.00
C GLN A 270 -0.70 -22.54 -18.29
N ILE A 271 -2.03 -22.45 -18.29
CA ILE A 271 -2.89 -23.64 -18.45
C ILE A 271 -3.13 -23.98 -19.93
N ILE A 272 -3.26 -22.97 -20.80
CA ILE A 272 -3.50 -23.18 -22.23
C ILE A 272 -2.19 -23.44 -22.98
N GLY A 273 -1.12 -22.71 -22.67
CA GLY A 273 0.21 -22.90 -23.25
C GLY A 273 0.83 -24.24 -22.89
N GLY A 274 0.59 -24.74 -21.67
CA GLY A 274 1.02 -26.08 -21.24
C GLY A 274 0.44 -27.22 -22.08
N LYS A 275 -0.77 -27.08 -22.65
CA LYS A 275 -1.38 -28.09 -23.53
C LYS A 275 -0.83 -28.08 -24.97
N SER A 276 0.03 -27.13 -25.34
CA SER A 276 0.63 -27.06 -26.69
C SER A 276 1.98 -27.78 -26.81
N MET A 277 2.47 -28.38 -25.73
CA MET A 277 3.75 -29.10 -25.66
C MET A 277 3.61 -30.61 -25.38
N ASP A 278 2.39 -31.15 -25.29
CA ASP A 278 2.11 -32.58 -25.15
C ASP A 278 1.47 -33.16 -26.42
#